data_AF-Q3L571-F1
#
_entry.id   AF-Q3L571-F1
#
_cell.length_a   1.000
_cell.length_b   1.000
_cell.length_c   1.000
_cell.angle_alpha   90.00
_cell.angle_beta   90.00
_cell.angle_gamma   90.00
#
_symmetry.space_group_name_H-M   'P 1'
#
loop_
_entity.id
_entity.type
_entity.pdbx_description
1 polymer ?
#
loop_
_entity_poly.entity_id
_entity_poly.type
_entity_poly.pdbx_seq_one_letter_code
_entity_poly.pdbx_strand_id
1 'polypeptide(L)'
;MHLRASVAAIAFSGVQAAVIDHDQVVPFAQPTPDTTVQSVAIQFKPQIYINNGCHPYPAVDEDGNTSDGLKPTGSQSAGCKGSGYGSQIYGRAVEYEGVNAFMYSWYMPKDETLDGLGHRHDWENCVVWLDSLDNPSI
;
A
#
# COMPACT_ATOMS: atom_id res chain seq x y z
N MET A 1 26.64 49.10 22.93
CA MET A 1 26.57 47.66 22.64
C MET A 1 25.11 47.24 22.81
N HIS A 2 24.34 47.10 21.73
CA HIS A 2 22.93 46.71 21.77
C HIS A 2 22.79 45.32 21.15
N LEU A 3 22.59 44.32 22.01
CA LEU A 3 22.34 42.95 21.58
C LEU A 3 20.86 42.83 21.19
N ARG A 4 20.57 42.60 19.92
CA ARG A 4 19.22 42.26 19.44
C ARG A 4 19.08 40.75 19.42
N ALA A 5 18.22 40.20 20.27
CA ALA A 5 17.83 38.80 20.20
C ALA A 5 16.70 38.65 19.17
N SER A 6 16.93 37.88 18.12
CA SER A 6 15.91 37.51 17.13
C SER A 6 15.37 36.13 17.51
N VAL A 7 14.10 36.06 17.89
CA VAL A 7 13.39 34.78 18.08
C VAL A 7 12.81 34.38 16.73
N ALA A 8 13.33 33.30 16.14
CA ALA A 8 12.74 32.70 14.95
C ALA A 8 11.66 31.69 15.40
N ALA A 9 10.40 31.97 15.09
CA ALA A 9 9.31 31.01 15.26
C ALA A 9 9.32 30.05 14.07
N ILE A 10 9.66 28.79 14.31
CA ILE A 10 9.52 27.72 13.32
C ILE A 10 8.07 27.25 13.37
N ALA A 11 7.29 27.60 12.35
CA ALA A 11 5.96 27.05 12.17
C ALA A 11 6.10 25.61 11.64
N PHE A 12 5.72 24.62 12.45
CA PHE A 12 5.53 23.26 11.97
C PHE A 12 4.19 23.19 11.23
N SER A 13 4.25 23.22 9.90
CA SER A 13 3.11 22.84 9.06
C SER A 13 2.94 21.33 9.18
N GLY A 14 1.99 20.87 9.99
CA GLY A 14 1.57 19.47 9.95
C GLY A 14 0.80 19.21 8.66
N VAL A 15 1.20 18.21 7.88
CA VAL A 15 0.35 17.67 6.82
C VAL A 15 -0.80 16.95 7.52
N GLN A 16 -2.02 17.47 7.37
CA GLN A 16 -3.20 16.88 7.98
C GLN A 16 -3.75 15.79 7.03
N ALA A 17 -3.24 14.57 7.16
CA ALA A 17 -3.77 13.41 6.45
C ALA A 17 -5.28 13.24 6.73
N ALA A 18 -6.08 13.06 5.67
CA ALA A 18 -7.52 12.84 5.75
C ALA A 18 -7.90 11.37 5.49
N VAL A 19 -9.13 11.01 5.87
CA VAL A 19 -9.77 9.79 5.37
C VAL A 19 -10.66 10.19 4.20
N ILE A 20 -10.43 9.61 3.03
CA ILE A 20 -11.08 9.98 1.76
C ILE A 20 -11.75 8.78 1.11
N ASP A 21 -12.69 9.02 0.20
CA ASP A 21 -13.42 7.97 -0.52
C ASP A 21 -12.45 6.96 -1.19
N HIS A 22 -12.82 5.68 -1.19
CA HIS A 22 -11.89 4.61 -1.58
C HIS A 22 -11.43 4.69 -3.04
N ASP A 23 -12.18 5.37 -3.89
CA ASP A 23 -11.88 5.58 -5.31
C ASP A 23 -11.20 6.93 -5.61
N GLN A 24 -10.92 7.73 -4.57
CA GLN A 24 -10.21 9.02 -4.68
C GLN A 24 -8.74 8.93 -4.28
N VAL A 25 -8.30 7.83 -3.67
CA VAL A 25 -6.87 7.63 -3.35
C VAL A 25 -6.08 7.42 -4.64
N VAL A 26 -5.06 8.25 -4.85
CA VAL A 26 -4.16 8.14 -6.01
C VAL A 26 -3.00 7.21 -5.68
N PRO A 27 -2.72 6.17 -6.49
CA PRO A 27 -1.63 5.25 -6.26
C PRO A 27 -0.26 5.90 -6.49
N PHE A 28 0.77 5.33 -5.88
CA PHE A 28 2.14 5.71 -6.16
C PHE A 28 2.61 5.09 -7.48
N ALA A 29 3.25 5.89 -8.33
CA ALA A 29 3.99 5.34 -9.47
C ALA A 29 5.12 4.43 -8.95
N GLN A 30 5.31 3.26 -9.59
CA GLN A 30 6.43 2.39 -9.23
C GLN A 30 7.75 3.12 -9.55
N PRO A 31 8.60 3.41 -8.56
CA PRO A 31 9.85 4.11 -8.80
C PRO A 31 10.82 3.24 -9.61
N THR A 32 11.78 3.89 -10.28
CA THR A 32 12.94 3.18 -10.85
C THR A 32 13.81 2.70 -9.68
N PRO A 33 14.17 1.40 -9.60
CA PRO A 33 14.96 0.91 -8.48
C PRO A 33 16.38 1.47 -8.51
N ASP A 34 16.89 1.90 -7.36
CA ASP A 34 18.25 2.42 -7.18
C ASP A 34 19.14 1.56 -6.27
N THR A 35 18.58 0.48 -5.72
CA THR A 35 19.29 -0.51 -4.89
C THR A 35 19.04 -1.93 -5.37
N THR A 36 19.93 -2.86 -4.99
CA THR A 36 19.76 -4.30 -5.25
C THR A 36 18.46 -4.83 -4.64
N VAL A 37 18.15 -4.45 -3.39
CA VAL A 37 16.92 -4.89 -2.70
C VAL A 37 15.68 -4.46 -3.47
N GLN A 38 15.60 -3.22 -3.94
CA GLN A 38 14.46 -2.75 -4.74
C GLN A 38 14.38 -3.45 -6.09
N SER A 39 15.52 -3.70 -6.75
CA SER A 39 15.58 -4.39 -8.03
C SER A 39 15.04 -5.83 -7.90
N VAL A 40 15.46 -6.55 -6.86
CA VAL A 40 14.97 -7.90 -6.54
C VAL A 40 13.49 -7.86 -6.14
N ALA A 41 13.05 -6.88 -5.36
CA ALA A 41 11.63 -6.72 -5.01
C ALA A 41 10.73 -6.54 -6.24
N ILE A 42 11.20 -5.83 -7.27
CA ILE A 42 10.47 -5.68 -8.53
C ILE A 42 10.52 -6.98 -9.35
N GLN A 43 11.67 -7.65 -9.38
CA GLN A 43 11.84 -8.93 -10.10
C GLN A 43 10.90 -10.02 -9.57
N PHE A 44 10.74 -10.11 -8.25
CA PHE A 44 9.92 -11.14 -7.58
C PHE A 44 8.52 -10.64 -7.21
N LYS A 45 8.07 -9.54 -7.85
CA LYS A 45 6.72 -9.03 -7.66
C LYS A 45 5.69 -10.08 -8.10
N PRO A 46 4.81 -10.54 -7.20
CA PRO A 46 3.88 -11.62 -7.50
C PRO A 46 2.76 -11.17 -8.45
N GLN A 47 2.17 -12.14 -9.12
CA GLN A 47 0.88 -11.97 -9.78
C GLN A 47 -0.22 -12.34 -8.79
N ILE A 48 -1.32 -11.59 -8.80
CA ILE A 48 -2.52 -11.90 -8.03
C ILE A 48 -3.68 -12.18 -8.99
N TYR A 49 -4.36 -13.30 -8.77
CA TYR A 49 -5.59 -13.65 -9.49
C TYR A 49 -6.78 -13.45 -8.56
N ILE A 50 -7.66 -12.53 -8.93
CA ILE A 50 -8.87 -12.21 -8.16
C ILE A 50 -10.01 -13.08 -8.70
N ASN A 51 -10.32 -14.16 -7.99
CA ASN A 51 -11.42 -15.06 -8.36
C ASN A 51 -12.80 -14.45 -8.06
N ASN A 52 -12.91 -13.72 -6.95
CA ASN A 52 -14.11 -13.03 -6.48
C ASN A 52 -13.72 -11.86 -5.56
N GLY A 53 -14.71 -11.14 -5.03
CA GLY A 53 -14.47 -10.00 -4.15
C GLY A 53 -13.90 -8.78 -4.86
N CYS A 54 -13.22 -7.93 -4.09
CA CYS A 54 -12.64 -6.69 -4.57
C CYS A 54 -11.29 -6.90 -5.28
N HIS A 55 -11.02 -6.07 -6.28
CA HIS A 55 -9.67 -5.90 -6.82
C HIS A 55 -8.82 -5.04 -5.87
N PRO A 56 -7.48 -5.06 -5.97
CA PRO A 56 -6.63 -4.20 -5.15
C PRO A 56 -6.77 -2.71 -5.49
N TYR A 57 -6.86 -1.87 -4.45
CA TYR A 57 -6.94 -0.42 -4.49
C TYR A 57 -5.73 0.23 -3.78
N PRO A 58 -5.39 1.48 -4.11
CA PRO A 58 -4.54 2.29 -3.25
C PRO A 58 -5.25 2.56 -1.91
N ALA A 59 -4.48 2.45 -0.84
CA ALA A 59 -4.92 2.55 0.55
C ALA A 59 -4.48 3.88 1.15
N VAL A 60 -3.40 4.45 0.64
CA VAL A 60 -2.80 5.72 1.05
C VAL A 60 -2.21 6.43 -0.16
N ASP A 61 -2.28 7.77 -0.18
CA ASP A 61 -1.68 8.63 -1.22
C ASP A 61 -0.45 9.41 -0.71
N GLU A 62 0.12 10.27 -1.57
CA GLU A 62 1.34 11.03 -1.26
C GLU A 62 1.19 12.08 -0.15
N ASP A 63 -0.03 12.59 0.07
CA ASP A 63 -0.36 13.51 1.15
C ASP A 63 -0.64 12.77 2.47
N GLY A 64 -0.60 11.44 2.44
CA GLY A 64 -0.90 10.58 3.57
C GLY A 64 -2.39 10.37 3.81
N ASN A 65 -3.27 10.79 2.90
CA ASN A 65 -4.69 10.50 3.02
C ASN A 65 -4.90 8.99 2.88
N THR A 66 -5.84 8.42 3.63
CA THR A 66 -6.14 6.99 3.61
C THR A 66 -7.53 6.71 3.08
N SER A 67 -7.69 5.56 2.42
CA SER A 67 -8.97 5.05 1.94
C SER A 67 -9.96 4.84 3.10
N ASP A 68 -11.17 5.41 2.99
CA ASP A 68 -12.30 5.08 3.87
C ASP A 68 -12.81 3.66 3.60
N GLY A 69 -12.35 2.99 2.54
CA GLY A 69 -12.85 1.68 2.14
C GLY A 69 -14.33 1.71 1.73
N LEU A 70 -14.97 0.54 1.75
CA LEU A 70 -16.36 0.36 1.40
C LEU A 70 -17.12 -0.35 2.51
N LYS A 71 -18.37 0.07 2.73
CA LYS A 71 -19.28 -0.70 3.57
C LYS A 71 -19.60 -2.05 2.90
N PRO A 72 -19.58 -3.19 3.61
CA PRO A 72 -19.90 -4.51 3.06
C PRO A 72 -21.41 -4.63 2.80
N THR A 73 -21.83 -4.08 1.67
CA THR A 73 -23.20 -4.10 1.16
C THR A 73 -23.19 -4.27 -0.35
N GLY A 74 -24.30 -4.76 -0.89
CA GLY A 74 -24.39 -5.14 -2.30
C GLY A 74 -23.82 -6.54 -2.51
N SER A 75 -23.20 -6.76 -3.66
CA SER A 75 -22.46 -8.00 -3.92
C SER A 75 -21.01 -7.89 -3.46
N GLN A 76 -20.34 -9.04 -3.35
CA GLN A 76 -18.92 -9.16 -2.95
C GLN A 76 -17.97 -8.17 -3.67
N SER A 77 -18.26 -7.82 -4.94
CA SER A 77 -17.43 -6.93 -5.76
C SER A 77 -18.09 -5.58 -6.09
N ALA A 78 -19.28 -5.31 -5.54
CA ALA A 78 -20.00 -4.06 -5.82
C ALA A 78 -19.17 -2.84 -5.36
N GLY A 79 -18.89 -1.94 -6.30
CA GLY A 79 -18.12 -0.72 -6.05
C GLY A 79 -16.59 -0.89 -6.00
N CYS A 80 -16.05 -2.11 -6.15
CA CYS A 80 -14.62 -2.38 -5.98
C CYS A 80 -13.98 -3.28 -7.06
N LYS A 81 -14.43 -3.18 -8.31
CA LYS A 81 -13.83 -3.92 -9.46
C LYS A 81 -12.59 -3.25 -10.08
N GLY A 82 -12.12 -2.14 -9.51
CA GLY A 82 -10.93 -1.42 -9.94
C GLY A 82 -11.08 0.09 -9.76
N SER A 83 -10.05 0.74 -9.23
CA SER A 83 -10.01 2.20 -9.11
C SER A 83 -9.83 2.85 -10.49
N GLY A 84 -10.41 4.04 -10.66
CA GLY A 84 -10.17 4.87 -11.85
C GLY A 84 -8.70 5.29 -12.02
N TYR A 85 -7.92 5.27 -10.94
CA TYR A 85 -6.48 5.57 -10.95
C TYR A 85 -5.58 4.33 -11.11
N GLY A 86 -6.16 3.13 -11.12
CA GLY A 86 -5.42 1.87 -11.23
C GLY A 86 -5.22 1.15 -9.89
N SER A 87 -4.45 0.06 -9.93
CA SER A 87 -4.22 -0.83 -8.78
C SER A 87 -2.96 -0.41 -8.00
N GLN A 88 -2.77 -0.97 -6.79
CA GLN A 88 -1.57 -0.78 -5.99
C GLN A 88 -1.16 -2.09 -5.32
N ILE A 89 0.15 -2.29 -5.20
CA ILE A 89 0.79 -3.31 -4.37
C ILE A 89 1.86 -2.62 -3.52
N TYR A 90 2.01 -3.06 -2.28
CA TYR A 90 2.99 -2.56 -1.33
C TYR A 90 4.06 -3.63 -1.12
N GLY A 91 5.32 -3.21 -1.00
CA GLY A 91 6.45 -4.10 -0.75
C GLY A 91 7.23 -3.67 0.49
N ARG A 92 7.62 -4.63 1.33
CA ARG A 92 8.56 -4.41 2.43
C ARG A 92 9.56 -5.57 2.48
N ALA A 93 10.85 -5.23 2.56
CA ALA A 93 11.92 -6.21 2.65
C ALA A 93 12.59 -6.17 4.03
N VAL A 94 12.99 -7.33 4.54
CA VAL A 94 13.79 -7.48 5.75
C VAL A 94 14.68 -8.72 5.64
N GLU A 95 15.88 -8.67 6.19
CA GLU A 95 16.67 -9.87 6.42
C GLU A 95 16.26 -10.47 7.78
N TYR A 96 15.93 -11.76 7.80
CA TYR A 96 15.60 -12.49 9.00
C TYR A 96 16.38 -13.81 9.03
N GLU A 97 17.23 -13.98 10.05
CA GLU A 97 18.08 -15.16 10.23
C GLU A 97 18.92 -15.54 9.00
N GLY A 98 19.45 -14.54 8.28
CA GLY A 98 20.27 -14.74 7.08
C GLY A 98 19.51 -15.04 5.79
N VAL A 99 18.17 -14.99 5.82
CA VAL A 99 17.30 -15.14 4.63
C VAL A 99 16.57 -13.83 4.38
N ASN A 100 16.42 -13.44 3.10
CA ASN A 100 15.75 -12.21 2.72
C ASN A 100 14.24 -12.45 2.55
N ALA A 101 13.43 -11.78 3.35
CA ALA A 101 11.98 -11.81 3.26
C ALA A 101 11.45 -10.58 2.51
N PHE A 102 10.71 -10.80 1.44
CA PHE A 102 9.99 -9.77 0.69
C PHE A 102 8.50 -9.97 0.89
N MET A 103 7.90 -9.16 1.75
CA MET A 103 6.45 -9.12 1.94
C MET A 103 5.84 -8.24 0.87
N TYR A 104 4.85 -8.78 0.15
CA TYR A 104 4.00 -8.05 -0.77
C TYR A 104 2.59 -8.03 -0.22
N SER A 105 1.95 -6.87 -0.26
CA SER A 105 0.63 -6.69 0.31
C SER A 105 -0.30 -5.91 -0.61
N TRP A 106 -1.58 -6.23 -0.54
CA TRP A 106 -2.66 -5.57 -1.26
C TRP A 106 -3.72 -5.12 -0.29
N TYR A 107 -4.35 -4.00 -0.63
CA TYR A 107 -5.51 -3.48 0.08
C TYR A 107 -6.75 -3.60 -0.80
N MET A 108 -7.83 -4.06 -0.20
CA MET A 108 -9.15 -4.16 -0.82
C MET A 108 -10.11 -3.29 -0.02
N PRO A 109 -11.00 -2.49 -0.65
CA PRO A 109 -11.87 -1.57 0.09
C PRO A 109 -12.82 -2.26 1.08
N LYS A 110 -13.16 -3.53 0.86
CA LYS A 110 -13.95 -4.39 1.75
C LYS A 110 -13.60 -5.86 1.51
N ASP A 111 -13.86 -6.68 2.52
CA ASP A 111 -14.04 -8.12 2.37
C ASP A 111 -15.51 -8.44 2.66
N GLU A 112 -16.11 -9.21 1.76
CA GLU A 112 -17.52 -9.58 1.84
C GLU A 112 -17.68 -11.00 1.32
N THR A 113 -17.82 -11.92 2.27
CA THR A 113 -17.95 -13.36 1.99
C THR A 113 -19.29 -13.72 1.36
N LEU A 114 -20.34 -12.99 1.74
CA LEU A 114 -21.71 -13.08 1.22
C LEU A 114 -22.33 -11.69 1.24
N ASP A 115 -23.34 -11.45 0.40
CA ASP A 115 -24.03 -10.15 0.30
C ASP A 115 -24.49 -9.64 1.68
N GLY A 116 -23.92 -8.51 2.11
CA GLY A 116 -24.16 -7.86 3.41
C GLY A 116 -23.38 -8.41 4.60
N LEU A 117 -22.51 -9.42 4.43
CA LEU A 117 -21.76 -10.09 5.50
C LEU A 117 -20.25 -10.03 5.25
N GLY A 118 -19.59 -9.17 6.02
CA GLY A 118 -18.14 -8.99 5.95
C GLY A 118 -17.69 -7.75 6.72
N HIS A 119 -16.59 -7.15 6.30
CA HIS A 119 -16.03 -5.95 6.90
C HIS A 119 -15.54 -4.94 5.88
N ARG A 120 -15.54 -3.68 6.32
CA ARG A 120 -14.86 -2.59 5.63
C ARG A 120 -13.36 -2.79 5.79
N HIS A 121 -12.62 -2.53 4.72
CA HIS A 121 -11.18 -2.78 4.58
C HIS A 121 -10.82 -4.26 4.57
N ASP A 122 -9.80 -4.56 3.78
CA ASP A 122 -9.14 -5.84 3.77
C ASP A 122 -7.67 -5.65 3.35
N TRP A 123 -6.77 -6.38 4.02
CA TRP A 123 -5.33 -6.29 3.85
C TRP A 123 -4.76 -7.70 3.79
N GLU A 124 -4.31 -8.09 2.61
CA GLU A 124 -3.75 -9.41 2.37
C GLU A 124 -2.26 -9.30 2.05
N ASN A 125 -1.49 -10.36 2.35
CA ASN A 125 -0.07 -10.38 2.03
C ASN A 125 0.46 -11.78 1.72
N CYS A 126 1.56 -11.82 0.97
CA CYS A 126 2.40 -12.99 0.84
C CYS A 126 3.87 -12.62 1.08
N VAL A 127 4.69 -13.61 1.42
CA VAL A 127 6.13 -13.41 1.63
C VAL A 127 6.92 -14.32 0.71
N VAL A 128 7.81 -13.73 -0.08
CA VAL A 128 8.81 -14.44 -0.89
C VAL A 128 10.11 -14.47 -0.09
N TRP A 129 10.64 -15.67 0.15
CA TRP A 129 11.88 -15.89 0.87
C TRP A 129 13.00 -16.23 -0.11
N LEU A 130 14.12 -15.52 -0.05
CA LEU A 130 15.26 -15.68 -0.94
C LEU A 130 16.56 -15.81 -0.14
N ASP A 131 17.34 -16.85 -0.45
CA ASP A 131 18.64 -17.12 0.20
C ASP A 131 19.73 -16.13 -0.24
N SER A 132 19.58 -15.48 -1.41
CA SER A 132 20.57 -14.56 -1.97
C SER A 132 19.92 -13.42 -2.74
N LEU A 133 20.48 -12.22 -2.61
CA LEU A 133 20.12 -11.07 -3.45
C LEU A 133 20.94 -11.00 -4.74
N ASP A 134 22.12 -11.63 -4.76
CA ASP A 134 23.03 -11.61 -5.92
C ASP A 134 22.66 -12.68 -6.96
N ASN A 135 22.18 -13.84 -6.49
CA ASN A 135 21.68 -14.93 -7.32
C ASN A 135 20.29 -15.36 -6.85
N PRO A 136 19.27 -14.51 -6.99
CA PRO A 136 17.98 -14.77 -6.38
C PRO A 136 17.20 -15.87 -7.12
N SER A 137 16.65 -16.82 -6.36
CA SER A 137 15.77 -17.89 -6.83
C SER A 137 14.75 -18.26 -5.77
N ILE A 138 13.55 -18.68 -6.21
CA ILE A 138 12.52 -19.32 -5.37
C ILE A 138 12.71 -20.84 -5.42
#